data_AF-A0A7J7Z629-F1
#
_entry.id   AF-A0A7J7Z629-F1
#
_cell.length_a   1.000
_cell.length_b   1.000
_cell.length_c   1.000
_cell.angle_alpha   90.00
_cell.angle_beta   90.00
_cell.angle_gamma   90.00
#
_symmetry.space_group_name_H-M   'P 1'
#
loop_
_entity.id
_entity.type
_entity.pdbx_description
1 polymer ?
#
loop_
_entity_poly.entity_id
_entity_poly.type
_entity_poly.pdbx_seq_one_letter_code
_entity_poly.pdbx_strand_id
1 'polypeptide(L)'
;MTSYVLLAHLMAQPAPTSEELTSASHIVKWITKQQNSQGGFSSTQDTVVALHALSKYGAATFTRTGKAVQVTIQSSGTFSTNFQVDNDNRLLLQQISLPKVPGDYSMTATGKGCVYLQTSLKYNILPQKEEFPFALGVQTLPQTCEGPKAHTTFQVSLNVSYTGNRPASNMAIVDVKMVSGFIPLKPTVKMLERSDDVSRTEVSNNHVLIYLDKVTNQILSLSFTVLQDIPVRDLKPAIVKVYDYYETDEFAIAEYSAPCSKDQGNE
;
A
#
# COMPACT_ATOMS: atom_id res chain seq x y z
N MET A 1 -20.84 2.34 3.32
CA MET A 1 -20.52 3.50 4.19
C MET A 1 -19.74 4.60 3.47
N THR A 2 -18.62 4.29 2.80
CA THR A 2 -17.81 5.25 2.03
C THR A 2 -18.61 6.10 1.03
N SER A 3 -19.57 5.50 0.32
CA SER A 3 -20.48 6.26 -0.58
C SER A 3 -21.36 7.28 0.15
N TYR A 4 -21.75 7.03 1.41
CA TYR A 4 -22.49 8.01 2.22
C TYR A 4 -21.59 9.16 2.67
N VAL A 5 -20.32 8.90 2.97
CA VAL A 5 -19.34 9.94 3.28
C VAL A 5 -19.14 10.85 2.08
N LEU A 6 -19.03 10.28 0.86
CA LEU A 6 -18.97 11.06 -0.38
C LEU A 6 -20.23 11.94 -0.55
N LEU A 7 -21.42 11.40 -0.30
CA LEU A 7 -22.66 12.18 -0.36
C LEU A 7 -22.68 13.32 0.68
N ALA A 8 -22.19 13.07 1.90
CA ALA A 8 -22.11 14.09 2.94
C ALA A 8 -21.22 15.28 2.51
N HIS A 9 -20.07 15.00 1.88
CA HIS A 9 -19.22 16.05 1.31
C HIS A 9 -19.90 16.82 0.18
N LEU A 10 -20.62 16.13 -0.71
CA LEU A 10 -21.21 16.73 -1.91
C LEU A 10 -22.53 17.46 -1.67
N MET A 11 -23.23 17.12 -0.58
CA MET A 11 -24.55 17.68 -0.25
C MET A 11 -24.49 18.71 0.89
N ALA A 12 -23.28 19.09 1.33
CA ALA A 12 -23.08 20.19 2.25
C ALA A 12 -23.65 21.51 1.68
N GLN A 13 -24.12 22.36 2.59
CA GLN A 13 -24.57 23.73 2.27
C GLN A 13 -23.73 24.70 3.11
N PRO A 14 -23.06 25.69 2.49
CA PRO A 14 -23.07 26.06 1.07
C PRO A 14 -22.40 25.01 0.16
N ALA A 15 -22.53 25.18 -1.16
CA ALA A 15 -21.96 24.27 -2.15
C ALA A 15 -20.47 23.99 -1.91
N PRO A 16 -19.99 22.76 -2.18
CA PRO A 16 -18.63 22.35 -1.83
C PRO A 16 -17.59 23.19 -2.56
N THR A 17 -16.54 23.54 -1.82
CA THR A 17 -15.37 24.26 -2.31
C THR A 17 -14.50 23.35 -3.20
N SER A 18 -13.55 23.95 -3.93
CA SER A 18 -12.58 23.20 -4.74
C SER A 18 -11.72 22.23 -3.91
N GLU A 19 -11.42 22.58 -2.65
CA GLU A 19 -10.65 21.74 -1.73
C GLU A 19 -11.45 20.50 -1.32
N GLU A 20 -12.73 20.67 -0.98
CA GLU A 20 -13.63 19.56 -0.63
C GLU A 20 -13.86 18.62 -1.81
N LEU A 21 -13.97 19.16 -3.03
CA LEU A 21 -14.04 18.35 -4.26
C LEU A 21 -12.75 17.57 -4.52
N THR A 22 -11.59 18.12 -4.15
CA THR A 22 -10.30 17.43 -4.24
C THR A 22 -10.26 16.25 -3.28
N SER A 23 -10.65 16.46 -2.02
CA SER A 23 -10.79 15.37 -1.04
C SER A 23 -11.78 14.30 -1.49
N ALA A 24 -12.94 14.72 -2.01
CA ALA A 24 -13.96 13.81 -2.55
C ALA A 24 -13.45 12.97 -3.73
N SER A 25 -12.55 13.50 -4.56
CA SER A 25 -11.98 12.77 -5.70
C SER A 25 -11.21 11.51 -5.29
N HIS A 26 -10.57 11.51 -4.11
CA HIS A 26 -9.90 10.33 -3.56
C HIS A 26 -10.89 9.25 -3.16
N ILE A 27 -12.03 9.64 -2.58
CA ILE A 27 -13.13 8.72 -2.23
C ILE A 27 -13.73 8.12 -3.50
N VAL A 28 -13.99 8.96 -4.52
CA VAL A 28 -14.49 8.51 -5.83
C VAL A 28 -13.55 7.48 -6.45
N LYS A 29 -12.23 7.76 -6.48
CA LYS A 29 -11.22 6.83 -7.01
C LYS A 29 -11.25 5.47 -6.31
N TRP A 30 -11.48 5.45 -5.00
CA TRP A 30 -11.63 4.19 -4.26
C TRP A 30 -12.93 3.47 -4.62
N ILE A 31 -14.06 4.20 -4.68
CA ILE A 31 -15.38 3.63 -5.03
C ILE A 31 -15.34 3.02 -6.42
N THR A 32 -14.79 3.70 -7.43
CA THR A 32 -14.73 3.18 -8.81
C THR A 32 -13.98 1.84 -8.90
N LYS A 33 -13.00 1.59 -8.01
CA LYS A 33 -12.28 0.31 -7.94
C LYS A 33 -13.10 -0.83 -7.33
N GLN A 34 -14.21 -0.54 -6.65
CA GLN A 34 -15.09 -1.54 -6.05
C GLN A 34 -16.13 -2.11 -7.04
N GLN A 35 -16.13 -1.64 -8.29
CA GLN A 35 -17.04 -2.13 -9.31
C GLN A 35 -16.66 -3.57 -9.71
N ASN A 36 -17.65 -4.46 -9.77
CA ASN A 36 -17.45 -5.85 -10.18
C ASN A 36 -17.47 -6.00 -11.71
N SER A 37 -17.18 -7.21 -12.19
CA SER A 37 -17.10 -7.52 -13.63
C SER A 37 -18.43 -7.34 -14.40
N GLN A 38 -19.56 -7.27 -13.70
CA GLN A 38 -20.88 -7.05 -14.27
C GLN A 38 -21.32 -5.58 -14.19
N GLY A 39 -20.46 -4.69 -13.70
CA GLY A 39 -20.74 -3.26 -13.58
C GLY A 39 -21.51 -2.86 -12.31
N GLY A 40 -21.82 -3.79 -11.42
CA GLY A 40 -22.45 -3.54 -10.12
C GLY A 40 -21.44 -3.39 -8.98
N PHE A 41 -21.94 -3.25 -7.75
CA PHE A 41 -21.13 -3.25 -6.52
C PHE A 41 -21.46 -4.47 -5.66
N SER A 42 -20.87 -4.55 -4.45
CA SER A 42 -20.96 -5.72 -3.57
C SER A 42 -22.38 -6.13 -3.18
N SER A 43 -23.35 -5.21 -3.16
CA SER A 43 -24.74 -5.47 -2.82
C SER A 43 -25.70 -4.52 -3.55
N THR A 44 -27.01 -4.80 -3.48
CA THR A 44 -28.06 -3.94 -4.05
C THR A 44 -28.01 -2.53 -3.47
N GLN A 45 -27.88 -2.41 -2.13
CA GLN A 45 -27.82 -1.12 -1.45
C GLN A 45 -26.53 -0.38 -1.80
N ASP A 46 -25.38 -1.08 -1.79
CA ASP A 46 -24.10 -0.46 -2.16
C ASP A 46 -24.13 0.06 -3.59
N THR A 47 -24.77 -0.68 -4.51
CA THR A 47 -24.94 -0.26 -5.90
C THR A 47 -25.78 1.02 -6.00
N VAL A 48 -26.93 1.07 -5.36
CA VAL A 48 -27.82 2.25 -5.38
C VAL A 48 -27.11 3.48 -4.81
N VAL A 49 -26.48 3.34 -3.65
CA VAL A 49 -25.83 4.48 -2.97
C VAL A 49 -24.56 4.90 -3.70
N ALA A 50 -23.76 3.98 -4.24
CA ALA A 50 -22.58 4.31 -5.03
C ALA A 50 -22.95 5.06 -6.31
N LEU A 51 -23.97 4.61 -7.06
CA LEU A 51 -24.45 5.30 -8.26
C LEU A 51 -25.01 6.70 -7.92
N HIS A 52 -25.73 6.84 -6.81
CA HIS A 52 -26.19 8.14 -6.33
C HIS A 52 -25.02 9.07 -5.99
N ALA A 53 -24.02 8.59 -5.25
CA ALA A 53 -22.85 9.39 -4.89
C ALA A 53 -22.02 9.80 -6.11
N LEU A 54 -21.75 8.87 -7.03
CA LEU A 54 -20.98 9.11 -8.25
C LEU A 54 -21.72 10.06 -9.21
N SER A 55 -23.04 9.96 -9.33
CA SER A 55 -23.83 10.89 -10.14
C SER A 55 -23.82 12.31 -9.57
N LYS A 56 -23.90 12.47 -8.25
CA LYS A 56 -23.74 13.78 -7.58
C LYS A 56 -22.35 14.37 -7.83
N TYR A 57 -21.30 13.55 -7.72
CA TYR A 57 -19.93 13.99 -8.02
C TYR A 57 -19.79 14.41 -9.49
N GLY A 58 -20.36 13.61 -10.40
CA GLY A 58 -20.41 13.91 -11.83
C GLY A 58 -21.12 15.24 -12.10
N ALA A 59 -22.24 15.52 -11.44
CA ALA A 59 -22.94 16.79 -11.58
C ALA A 59 -22.13 18.01 -11.11
N ALA A 60 -21.28 17.84 -10.09
CA ALA A 60 -20.42 18.90 -9.57
C ALA A 60 -19.18 19.16 -10.45
N THR A 61 -18.67 18.14 -11.14
CA THR A 61 -17.39 18.20 -11.89
C THR A 61 -17.55 18.28 -13.40
N PHE A 62 -18.64 17.75 -13.95
CA PHE A 62 -18.90 17.75 -15.39
C PHE A 62 -19.46 19.07 -15.86
N THR A 63 -18.88 19.62 -16.93
CA THR A 63 -19.39 20.83 -17.59
C THR A 63 -19.79 20.53 -19.02
N ARG A 64 -21.03 20.87 -19.41
CA ARG A 64 -21.59 20.58 -20.75
C ARG A 64 -21.03 21.48 -21.87
N THR A 65 -20.31 22.56 -21.53
CA THR A 65 -19.90 23.59 -22.50
C THR A 65 -18.86 23.14 -23.53
N GLY A 66 -18.27 21.95 -23.38
CA GLY A 66 -17.32 21.38 -24.36
C GLY A 66 -16.07 22.23 -24.64
N LYS A 67 -15.80 23.23 -23.79
CA LYS A 67 -14.59 24.04 -23.88
C LYS A 67 -13.44 23.28 -23.24
N ALA A 68 -12.29 23.29 -23.90
CA ALA A 68 -11.11 22.66 -23.36
C ALA A 68 -10.63 23.38 -22.08
N VAL A 69 -10.10 22.61 -21.15
CA VAL A 69 -9.30 23.09 -20.02
C VAL A 69 -7.85 23.00 -20.44
N GLN A 70 -7.13 24.11 -20.34
CA GLN A 70 -5.69 24.16 -20.57
C GLN A 70 -4.98 24.11 -19.23
N VAL A 71 -4.08 23.14 -19.07
CA VAL A 71 -3.23 22.97 -17.89
C VAL A 71 -1.80 23.29 -18.28
N THR A 72 -1.22 24.33 -17.68
CA THR A 72 0.18 24.71 -17.86
C THR A 72 0.98 24.24 -16.66
N ILE A 73 2.08 23.52 -16.92
CA ILE A 73 3.05 23.13 -15.90
C ILE A 73 4.37 23.81 -16.25
N GLN A 74 4.88 24.62 -15.35
CA GLN A 74 6.10 25.39 -15.56
C GLN A 74 7.04 25.26 -14.36
N SER A 75 8.34 25.24 -14.61
CA SER A 75 9.37 25.35 -13.59
C SER A 75 9.96 26.76 -13.61
N SER A 76 10.59 27.20 -12.50
CA SER A 76 11.31 28.47 -12.43
C SER A 76 12.44 28.61 -13.47
N GLY A 77 12.85 27.51 -14.09
CA GLY A 77 13.77 27.47 -15.24
C GLY A 77 13.06 27.63 -16.59
N THR A 78 13.51 26.87 -17.61
CA THR A 78 13.01 26.95 -18.99
C THR A 78 11.90 25.95 -19.32
N PHE A 79 11.61 25.02 -18.41
CA PHE A 79 10.61 23.97 -18.66
C PHE A 79 9.20 24.54 -18.53
N SER A 80 8.44 24.48 -19.62
CA SER A 80 7.02 24.78 -19.66
C SER A 80 6.33 23.81 -20.61
N THR A 81 5.26 23.19 -20.16
CA THR A 81 4.44 22.26 -20.95
C THR A 81 2.97 22.57 -20.75
N ASN A 82 2.19 22.37 -21.81
CA ASN A 82 0.76 22.59 -21.79
C ASN A 82 0.04 21.29 -22.13
N PHE A 83 -0.96 20.94 -21.32
CA PHE A 83 -1.95 19.92 -21.64
C PHE A 83 -3.27 20.59 -21.99
N GLN A 84 -3.97 20.01 -22.95
CA GLN A 84 -5.32 20.43 -23.32
C GLN A 84 -6.26 19.26 -23.08
N VAL A 85 -7.27 19.46 -22.24
CA VAL A 85 -8.27 18.45 -21.90
C VAL A 85 -9.63 18.89 -22.40
N ASP A 86 -10.23 18.13 -23.30
CA ASP A 86 -11.55 18.36 -23.90
C ASP A 86 -12.43 17.10 -23.82
N ASN A 87 -13.61 17.14 -24.45
CA ASN A 87 -14.55 16.02 -24.41
C ASN A 87 -14.04 14.76 -25.13
N ASP A 88 -13.15 14.92 -26.11
CA ASP A 88 -12.65 13.83 -26.95
C ASP A 88 -11.49 13.11 -26.25
N ASN A 89 -10.71 13.82 -25.43
CA ASN A 89 -9.54 13.27 -24.75
C ASN A 89 -9.66 13.13 -23.22
N ARG A 90 -10.80 13.49 -22.60
CA ARG A 90 -11.01 13.41 -21.13
C ARG A 90 -10.82 12.02 -20.50
N LEU A 91 -10.90 10.96 -21.29
CA LEU A 91 -10.67 9.58 -20.83
C LEU A 91 -9.21 9.13 -20.99
N LEU A 92 -8.39 9.91 -21.71
CA LEU A 92 -6.99 9.61 -21.97
C LEU A 92 -6.13 10.18 -20.83
N LEU A 93 -5.31 9.31 -20.22
CA LEU A 93 -4.29 9.74 -19.29
C LEU A 93 -3.16 10.45 -20.06
N GLN A 94 -2.95 11.73 -19.76
CA GLN A 94 -1.83 12.51 -20.27
C GLN A 94 -0.76 12.60 -19.18
N GLN A 95 0.49 12.23 -19.48
CA GLN A 95 1.58 12.19 -18.50
C GLN A 95 2.86 12.79 -19.10
N ILE A 96 3.64 13.48 -18.25
CA ILE A 96 4.99 13.93 -18.56
C ILE A 96 5.92 13.64 -17.38
N SER A 97 7.17 13.31 -17.68
CA SER A 97 8.23 13.24 -16.68
C SER A 97 8.82 14.62 -16.49
N LEU A 98 8.88 15.08 -15.24
CA LEU A 98 9.53 16.35 -14.91
C LEU A 98 11.06 16.23 -15.09
N PRO A 99 11.72 17.22 -15.70
CA PRO A 99 13.11 17.10 -16.15
C PRO A 99 14.13 17.04 -15.01
N LYS A 100 13.83 17.67 -13.86
CA LYS A 100 14.74 17.73 -12.71
C LYS A 100 13.97 17.50 -11.41
N VAL A 101 14.51 16.64 -10.55
CA VAL A 101 14.00 16.41 -9.20
C VAL A 101 15.17 16.41 -8.22
N PRO A 102 15.14 17.19 -7.11
CA PRO A 102 14.07 18.12 -6.71
C PRO A 102 14.06 19.42 -7.54
N GLY A 103 12.91 20.09 -7.61
CA GLY A 103 12.74 21.37 -8.29
C GLY A 103 11.37 21.99 -8.01
N ASP A 104 11.27 23.31 -8.20
CA ASP A 104 10.02 24.05 -8.03
C ASP A 104 9.22 24.04 -9.33
N TYR A 105 7.98 23.58 -9.22
CA TYR A 105 7.02 23.52 -10.33
C TYR A 105 5.72 24.19 -9.91
N SER A 106 5.18 25.04 -10.78
CA SER A 106 3.84 25.61 -10.63
C SER A 106 2.93 25.05 -11.73
N MET A 107 1.70 24.77 -11.33
CA MET A 107 0.68 24.19 -12.20
C MET A 107 -0.52 25.12 -12.20
N THR A 108 -0.96 25.56 -13.38
CA THR A 108 -2.11 26.45 -13.53
C THR A 108 -3.12 25.82 -14.50
N ALA A 109 -4.39 25.81 -14.11
CA ALA A 109 -5.48 25.33 -14.96
C ALA A 109 -6.38 26.51 -15.34
N THR A 110 -6.65 26.67 -16.63
CA THR A 110 -7.47 27.74 -17.18
C THR A 110 -8.53 27.15 -18.13
N GLY A 111 -9.74 27.71 -18.13
CA GLY A 111 -10.84 27.23 -18.97
C GLY A 111 -12.08 26.85 -18.15
N LYS A 112 -12.94 26.01 -18.73
CA LYS A 112 -14.20 25.57 -18.11
C LYS A 112 -14.28 24.05 -18.03
N GLY A 113 -14.07 23.52 -16.84
CA GLY A 113 -14.12 22.09 -16.54
C GLY A 113 -13.22 21.75 -15.36
N CYS A 114 -13.29 20.52 -14.89
CA CYS A 114 -12.42 20.00 -13.84
C CYS A 114 -11.39 19.03 -14.46
N VAL A 115 -10.13 19.14 -14.05
CA VAL A 115 -9.05 18.23 -14.43
C VAL A 115 -8.47 17.61 -13.16
N TYR A 116 -8.18 16.32 -13.20
CA TYR A 116 -7.51 15.61 -12.12
C TYR A 116 -6.01 15.54 -12.40
N LEU A 117 -5.21 16.17 -11.54
CA LEU A 117 -3.75 16.18 -11.64
C LEU A 117 -3.16 15.31 -10.53
N GLN A 118 -2.25 14.42 -10.88
CA GLN A 118 -1.57 13.56 -9.92
C GLN A 118 -0.05 13.56 -10.20
N THR A 119 0.72 13.89 -9.16
CA THR A 119 2.19 13.84 -9.19
C THR A 119 2.67 12.66 -8.36
N SER A 120 3.67 11.92 -8.84
CA SER A 120 4.28 10.81 -8.12
C SER A 120 5.80 10.90 -8.21
N LEU A 121 6.45 10.90 -7.06
CA LEU A 121 7.91 10.83 -6.93
C LEU A 121 8.29 9.47 -6.34
N LYS A 122 9.21 8.78 -6.99
CA LYS A 122 9.79 7.52 -6.52
C LYS A 122 11.29 7.69 -6.41
N TYR A 123 11.84 7.43 -5.22
CA TYR A 123 13.27 7.48 -4.95
C TYR A 123 13.62 6.40 -3.92
N ASN A 124 14.85 5.92 -3.99
CA ASN A 124 15.36 4.97 -3.01
C ASN A 124 15.93 5.75 -1.83
N ILE A 125 15.55 5.36 -0.62
CA ILE A 125 16.17 5.83 0.61
C ILE A 125 16.98 4.69 1.21
N LEU A 126 18.14 5.02 1.76
CA LEU A 126 18.80 4.12 2.68
C LEU A 126 17.93 4.07 3.95
N PRO A 127 17.52 2.88 4.43
CA PRO A 127 16.78 2.77 5.68
C PRO A 127 17.62 3.41 6.79
N GLN A 128 17.20 4.55 7.32
CA GLN A 128 17.83 5.08 8.53
C GLN A 128 17.43 4.18 9.69
N LYS A 129 18.35 3.98 10.64
CA LYS A 129 18.04 3.41 11.96
C LYS A 129 17.28 4.48 12.77
N GLU A 130 16.13 4.90 12.30
CA GLU A 130 15.18 5.65 13.12
C GLU A 130 14.62 4.70 14.18
N GLU A 131 14.23 5.25 15.33
CA GLU A 131 13.46 4.51 16.32
C GLU A 131 12.10 4.19 15.72
N PHE A 132 12.01 3.03 15.06
CA PHE A 132 10.75 2.55 14.53
C PHE A 132 9.75 2.35 15.69
N PRO A 133 8.47 2.70 15.50
CA PRO A 133 7.44 2.47 16.52
C PRO A 133 7.18 0.98 16.75
N PHE A 134 7.76 0.10 15.93
CA PHE A 134 7.81 -1.34 16.13
C PHE A 134 9.26 -1.82 16.24
N ALA A 135 9.53 -2.74 17.17
CA ALA A 135 10.74 -3.54 17.16
C ALA A 135 10.43 -4.88 16.49
N LEU A 136 11.11 -5.17 15.38
CA LEU A 136 10.95 -6.39 14.60
C LEU A 136 12.28 -7.14 14.55
N GLY A 137 12.33 -8.30 15.20
CA GLY A 137 13.43 -9.26 15.11
C GLY A 137 13.00 -10.46 14.27
N VAL A 138 13.80 -10.81 13.25
CA VAL A 138 13.53 -11.99 12.42
C VAL A 138 14.72 -12.93 12.50
N GLN A 139 14.44 -14.20 12.75
CA GLN A 139 15.44 -15.26 12.86
C GLN A 139 14.99 -16.49 12.09
N THR A 140 15.93 -17.22 11.52
CA THR A 140 15.67 -18.53 10.92
C THR A 140 16.20 -19.65 11.80
N LEU A 141 15.47 -20.77 11.81
CA LEU A 141 15.85 -21.99 12.52
C LEU A 141 15.89 -23.15 11.52
N PRO A 142 17.06 -23.79 11.29
CA PRO A 142 18.38 -23.44 11.85
C PRO A 142 18.91 -22.09 11.32
N GLN A 143 19.84 -21.48 12.04
CA GLN A 143 20.50 -20.24 11.58
C GLN A 143 21.55 -20.52 10.50
N THR A 144 22.19 -21.67 10.57
CA THR A 144 23.23 -22.11 9.63
C THR A 144 22.74 -23.28 8.78
N CYS A 145 23.41 -23.52 7.66
CA CYS A 145 23.15 -24.64 6.77
C CYS A 145 23.68 -25.98 7.31
N GLU A 146 23.62 -26.20 8.63
CA GLU A 146 24.09 -27.42 9.27
C GLU A 146 22.95 -28.45 9.33
N GLY A 147 22.91 -29.33 8.33
CA GLY A 147 22.04 -30.50 8.31
C GLY A 147 21.36 -30.75 6.96
N PRO A 148 20.98 -32.01 6.68
CA PRO A 148 20.46 -32.41 5.37
C PRO A 148 19.13 -31.74 5.00
N LYS A 149 18.34 -31.31 5.99
CA LYS A 149 17.03 -30.67 5.79
C LYS A 149 17.08 -29.14 5.73
N ALA A 150 18.20 -28.51 6.08
CA ALA A 150 18.32 -27.05 6.13
C ALA A 150 18.18 -26.41 4.73
N HIS A 151 18.55 -27.14 3.67
CA HIS A 151 18.37 -26.71 2.28
C HIS A 151 16.91 -26.69 1.82
N THR A 152 16.10 -27.62 2.35
CA THR A 152 14.75 -27.87 1.86
C THR A 152 13.67 -27.27 2.75
N THR A 153 13.92 -27.16 4.05
CA THR A 153 12.92 -26.72 5.03
C THR A 153 13.58 -25.97 6.19
N PHE A 154 13.03 -24.81 6.55
CA PHE A 154 13.44 -24.09 7.75
C PHE A 154 12.25 -23.33 8.34
N GLN A 155 12.38 -22.91 9.59
CA GLN A 155 11.36 -22.16 10.31
C GLN A 155 11.75 -20.68 10.36
N VAL A 156 10.81 -19.80 10.05
CA VAL A 156 10.95 -18.36 10.20
C VAL A 156 10.33 -17.99 11.55
N SER A 157 11.10 -17.38 12.44
CA SER A 157 10.67 -16.88 13.74
C SER A 157 10.68 -15.35 13.74
N LEU A 158 9.57 -14.78 14.17
CA LEU A 158 9.28 -13.35 14.17
C LEU A 158 9.04 -12.93 15.61
N ASN A 159 9.81 -11.95 16.08
CA ASN A 159 9.64 -11.33 17.37
C ASN A 159 9.22 -9.89 17.14
N VAL A 160 7.98 -9.55 17.52
CA VAL A 160 7.38 -8.24 17.28
C VAL A 160 7.01 -7.61 18.61
N SER A 161 7.39 -6.35 18.82
CA SER A 161 6.85 -5.52 19.90
C SER A 161 6.63 -4.08 19.42
N TYR A 162 5.77 -3.36 20.13
CA TYR A 162 5.46 -1.96 19.86
C TYR A 162 6.21 -1.06 20.85
N THR A 163 7.04 -0.18 20.32
CA THR A 163 7.88 0.78 21.04
C THR A 163 7.50 2.23 20.73
N GLY A 164 6.36 2.46 20.09
CA GLY A 164 5.85 3.79 19.76
C GLY A 164 5.34 4.57 20.97
N ASN A 165 4.76 5.74 20.71
CA ASN A 165 4.30 6.68 21.75
C ASN A 165 3.04 6.21 22.50
N ARG A 166 2.33 5.20 21.97
CA ARG A 166 1.11 4.65 22.56
C ARG A 166 1.42 3.43 23.43
N PRO A 167 0.55 3.08 24.41
CA PRO A 167 0.73 1.85 25.20
C PRO A 167 0.62 0.56 24.38
N ALA A 168 -0.10 0.61 23.25
CA ALA A 168 -0.23 -0.46 22.27
C ALA A 168 -0.56 0.13 20.89
N SER A 169 -0.27 -0.61 19.83
CA SER A 169 -0.76 -0.31 18.48
C SER A 169 -2.27 -0.57 18.38
N ASN A 170 -2.88 -0.14 17.27
CA ASN A 170 -4.17 -0.69 16.85
C ASN A 170 -3.95 -2.09 16.27
N MET A 171 -4.85 -2.54 15.38
CA MET A 171 -4.61 -3.72 14.56
C MET A 171 -3.35 -3.52 13.71
N ALA A 172 -2.46 -4.50 13.71
CA ALA A 172 -1.21 -4.45 12.94
C ALA A 172 -1.15 -5.62 11.95
N ILE A 173 -0.40 -5.44 10.86
CA ILE A 173 -0.16 -6.50 9.89
C ILE A 173 1.34 -6.78 9.84
N VAL A 174 1.70 -8.06 9.96
CA VAL A 174 3.04 -8.56 9.63
C VAL A 174 3.00 -9.16 8.23
N ASP A 175 3.70 -8.52 7.30
CA ASP A 175 3.88 -8.95 5.92
C ASP A 175 5.26 -9.57 5.76
N VAL A 176 5.29 -10.90 5.57
CA VAL A 176 6.51 -11.69 5.42
C VAL A 176 6.65 -12.10 3.97
N LYS A 177 7.61 -11.49 3.25
CA LYS A 177 7.97 -11.93 1.90
C LYS A 177 8.79 -13.22 1.96
N MET A 178 8.46 -14.20 1.13
CA MET A 178 9.27 -15.41 1.04
C MET A 178 10.52 -15.18 0.19
N VAL A 179 11.62 -15.86 0.57
CA VAL A 179 12.81 -15.98 -0.27
C VAL A 179 12.42 -16.68 -1.59
N SER A 180 13.04 -16.28 -2.71
CA SER A 180 12.76 -16.85 -4.02
C SER A 180 12.92 -18.38 -4.03
N GLY A 181 11.90 -19.09 -4.52
CA GLY A 181 11.88 -20.55 -4.57
C GLY A 181 11.38 -21.24 -3.30
N PHE A 182 11.03 -20.49 -2.25
CA PHE A 182 10.43 -21.04 -1.03
C PHE A 182 8.94 -20.67 -0.93
N ILE A 183 8.14 -21.61 -0.46
CA ILE A 183 6.71 -21.43 -0.18
C ILE A 183 6.41 -21.74 1.29
N PRO A 184 5.45 -21.05 1.92
CA PRO A 184 5.10 -21.32 3.31
C PRO A 184 4.30 -22.61 3.45
N LEU A 185 4.58 -23.37 4.50
CA LEU A 185 3.82 -24.56 4.85
C LEU A 185 2.48 -24.14 5.46
N LYS A 186 1.43 -24.09 4.63
CA LYS A 186 0.08 -23.60 4.99
C LYS A 186 -0.45 -24.09 6.35
N PRO A 187 -0.31 -25.38 6.74
CA PRO A 187 -0.74 -25.85 8.06
C PRO A 187 -0.09 -25.12 9.24
N THR A 188 1.21 -24.80 9.13
CA THR A 188 1.95 -24.10 10.20
C THR A 188 1.58 -22.62 10.27
N VAL A 189 1.31 -21.99 9.12
CA VAL A 189 0.79 -20.62 9.07
C VAL A 189 -0.59 -20.56 9.72
N LYS A 190 -1.50 -21.49 9.37
CA LYS A 190 -2.84 -21.54 9.97
C LYS A 190 -2.83 -21.86 11.45
N MET A 191 -1.78 -22.52 11.95
CA MET A 191 -1.63 -22.77 13.39
C MET A 191 -1.41 -21.49 14.20
N LEU A 192 -0.89 -20.41 13.57
CA LEU A 192 -0.72 -19.11 14.23
C LEU A 192 -2.06 -18.50 14.67
N GLU A 193 -3.15 -18.78 13.96
CA GLU A 193 -4.51 -18.32 14.31
C GLU A 193 -5.03 -18.94 15.63
N ARG A 194 -4.30 -19.88 16.25
CA ARG A 194 -4.60 -20.40 17.58
C ARG A 194 -4.07 -19.51 18.72
N SER A 195 -3.19 -18.56 18.40
CA SER A 195 -2.72 -17.57 19.36
C SER A 195 -3.78 -16.48 19.50
N ASP A 196 -4.05 -16.05 20.74
CA ASP A 196 -5.07 -15.04 21.05
C ASP A 196 -4.77 -13.66 20.41
N ASP A 197 -3.51 -13.41 20.03
CA ASP A 197 -3.10 -12.14 19.42
C ASP A 197 -3.26 -12.12 17.88
N VAL A 198 -3.56 -13.27 17.25
CA VAL A 198 -3.62 -13.43 15.78
C VAL A 198 -5.07 -13.65 15.32
N SER A 199 -5.68 -12.65 14.68
CA SER A 199 -7.04 -12.78 14.16
C SER A 199 -7.13 -13.61 12.89
N ARG A 200 -6.15 -13.48 12.00
CA ARG A 200 -6.18 -14.15 10.69
C ARG A 200 -4.79 -14.28 10.09
N THR A 201 -4.63 -15.31 9.26
CA THR A 201 -3.48 -15.48 8.37
C THR A 201 -3.93 -15.67 6.92
N GLU A 202 -3.20 -15.04 6.00
CA GLU A 202 -3.42 -15.14 4.57
C GLU A 202 -2.10 -15.37 3.84
N VAL A 203 -2.12 -16.25 2.84
CA VAL A 203 -0.97 -16.50 1.98
C VAL A 203 -1.35 -16.03 0.58
N SER A 204 -0.68 -14.98 0.09
CA SER A 204 -0.99 -14.35 -1.20
C SER A 204 0.29 -13.91 -1.88
N ASN A 205 0.44 -14.16 -3.18
CA ASN A 205 1.55 -13.66 -4.01
C ASN A 205 2.97 -13.87 -3.43
N ASN A 206 3.24 -15.03 -2.82
CA ASN A 206 4.53 -15.34 -2.16
C ASN A 206 4.81 -14.52 -0.88
N HIS A 207 3.75 -13.97 -0.29
CA HIS A 207 3.76 -13.29 1.00
C HIS A 207 2.88 -14.07 1.99
N VAL A 208 3.27 -14.01 3.26
CA VAL A 208 2.44 -14.43 4.39
C VAL A 208 2.02 -13.17 5.15
N LEU A 209 0.73 -12.88 5.14
CA LEU A 209 0.11 -11.78 5.87
C LEU A 209 -0.47 -12.32 7.17
N ILE A 210 0.00 -11.79 8.30
CA ILE A 210 -0.48 -12.14 9.64
C ILE A 210 -1.16 -10.90 10.22
N TYR A 211 -2.44 -11.01 10.52
CA TYR A 211 -3.26 -9.96 11.11
C TYR A 211 -3.20 -10.11 12.63
N LEU A 212 -2.69 -9.08 13.29
CA LEU A 212 -2.55 -9.00 14.74
C LEU A 212 -3.59 -8.03 15.30
N ASP A 213 -4.31 -8.44 16.34
CA ASP A 213 -5.39 -7.62 16.91
C ASP A 213 -4.86 -6.34 17.58
N LYS A 214 -3.71 -6.47 18.25
CA LYS A 214 -2.93 -5.37 18.82
C LYS A 214 -1.50 -5.85 19.07
N VAL A 215 -0.55 -4.91 19.09
CA VAL A 215 0.83 -5.17 19.50
C VAL A 215 1.14 -4.28 20.69
N THR A 216 1.65 -4.88 21.76
CA THR A 216 2.04 -4.16 22.99
C THR A 216 3.56 -4.06 23.09
N ASN A 217 4.06 -3.48 24.17
CA ASN A 217 5.50 -3.49 24.47
C ASN A 217 6.05 -4.90 24.79
N GLN A 218 5.19 -5.91 24.98
CA GLN A 218 5.61 -7.29 25.17
C GLN A 218 5.98 -7.93 23.83
N ILE A 219 7.02 -8.76 23.83
CA ILE A 219 7.50 -9.44 22.62
C ILE A 219 6.52 -10.57 22.27
N LEU A 220 5.82 -10.41 21.15
CA LEU A 220 5.01 -11.46 20.53
C LEU A 220 5.91 -12.29 19.61
N SER A 221 6.00 -13.60 19.89
CA SER A 221 6.82 -14.53 19.11
C SER A 221 5.93 -15.41 18.24
N LEU A 222 6.11 -15.32 16.92
CA LEU A 222 5.35 -16.08 15.92
C LEU A 222 6.32 -16.86 15.05
N SER A 223 5.96 -18.09 14.69
CA SER A 223 6.83 -18.87 13.80
C SER A 223 6.06 -19.84 12.92
N PHE A 224 6.55 -20.01 11.70
CA PHE A 224 5.99 -20.95 10.74
C PHE A 224 7.10 -21.52 9.86
N THR A 225 6.81 -22.65 9.22
CA THR A 225 7.78 -23.37 8.41
C THR A 225 7.65 -22.97 6.95
N VAL A 226 8.77 -22.85 6.26
CA VAL A 226 8.84 -22.68 4.81
C VAL A 226 9.54 -23.89 4.19
N LEU A 227 9.14 -24.23 2.97
CA LEU A 227 9.70 -25.33 2.20
C LEU A 227 10.16 -24.84 0.83
N GLN A 228 11.21 -25.46 0.32
CA GLN A 228 11.71 -25.19 -1.03
C GLN A 228 10.80 -25.87 -2.06
N ASP A 229 10.26 -25.07 -2.98
CA ASP A 229 9.47 -25.52 -4.12
C ASP A 229 10.33 -25.54 -5.39
N ILE A 230 11.10 -24.46 -5.61
CA ILE A 230 11.99 -24.32 -6.75
C ILE A 230 13.42 -24.10 -6.25
N PRO A 231 14.41 -24.91 -6.69
CA PRO A 231 15.80 -24.68 -6.33
C PRO A 231 16.32 -23.42 -7.03
N VAL A 232 16.65 -22.40 -6.24
CA VAL A 232 17.22 -21.12 -6.70
C VAL A 232 18.63 -20.97 -6.13
N ARG A 233 19.57 -20.50 -6.96
CA ARG A 233 20.95 -20.19 -6.55
C ARG A 233 21.07 -18.70 -6.18
N ASP A 234 22.09 -18.36 -5.40
CA ASP A 234 22.39 -16.99 -4.98
C ASP A 234 21.20 -16.28 -4.31
N LEU A 235 20.62 -16.98 -3.33
CA LEU A 235 19.48 -16.49 -2.54
C LEU A 235 19.82 -15.13 -1.91
N LYS A 236 18.96 -14.15 -2.17
CA LYS A 236 19.02 -12.83 -1.52
C LYS A 236 18.15 -12.82 -0.26
N PRO A 237 18.49 -11.98 0.73
CA PRO A 237 17.63 -11.77 1.90
C PRO A 237 16.23 -11.34 1.47
N ALA A 238 15.22 -11.82 2.19
CA ALA A 238 13.84 -11.41 2.01
C ALA A 238 13.44 -10.42 3.10
N ILE A 239 12.49 -9.55 2.76
CA ILE A 239 12.04 -8.46 3.62
C ILE A 239 10.81 -8.89 4.41
N VAL A 240 10.80 -8.57 5.70
CA VAL A 240 9.62 -8.62 6.56
C VAL A 240 9.26 -7.19 6.97
N LYS A 241 7.99 -6.84 6.84
CA LYS A 241 7.47 -5.54 7.25
C LYS A 241 6.36 -5.74 8.28
N VAL A 242 6.41 -4.99 9.37
CA VAL A 242 5.27 -4.83 10.28
C VAL A 242 4.77 -3.40 10.17
N TYR A 243 3.44 -3.20 10.14
CA TYR A 243 2.85 -1.86 10.07
C TYR A 243 1.46 -1.81 10.73
N ASP A 244 1.09 -0.65 11.27
CA ASP A 244 -0.27 -0.41 11.77
C ASP A 244 -1.27 -0.34 10.60
N TYR A 245 -2.45 -0.94 10.80
CA TYR A 245 -3.47 -1.05 9.76
C TYR A 245 -4.11 0.30 9.40
N TYR A 246 -4.22 1.21 10.35
CA TYR A 246 -4.84 2.52 10.17
C TYR A 246 -3.81 3.61 9.88
N GLU A 247 -2.63 3.51 10.50
CA GLU A 247 -1.53 4.47 10.36
C GLU A 247 -0.31 3.80 9.73
N THR A 248 -0.32 3.64 8.40
CA THR A 248 0.73 2.89 7.68
C THR A 248 2.13 3.52 7.74
N ASP A 249 2.22 4.74 8.26
CA ASP A 249 3.48 5.44 8.53
C ASP A 249 4.19 4.89 9.79
N GLU A 250 3.45 4.23 10.69
CA GLU A 250 4.03 3.44 11.77
C GLU A 250 4.38 2.04 11.27
N PHE A 251 5.66 1.81 10.97
CA PHE A 251 6.14 0.53 10.50
C PHE A 251 7.56 0.22 10.98
N ALA A 252 7.96 -1.05 10.86
CA ALA A 252 9.34 -1.47 10.93
C ALA A 252 9.64 -2.50 9.84
N ILE A 253 10.89 -2.53 9.40
CA ILE A 253 11.37 -3.43 8.35
C ILE A 253 12.58 -4.18 8.88
N ALA A 254 12.59 -5.49 8.67
CA ALA A 254 13.72 -6.35 8.96
C ALA A 254 13.96 -7.28 7.76
N GLU A 255 15.19 -7.73 7.60
CA GLU A 255 15.55 -8.71 6.58
C GLU A 255 15.87 -10.04 7.23
N TYR A 256 15.62 -11.14 6.51
CA TYR A 256 16.08 -12.46 6.89
C TYR A 256 16.65 -13.19 5.69
N SER A 257 17.70 -13.95 5.98
CA SER A 257 18.39 -14.78 5.00
C SER A 257 17.95 -16.23 5.15
N ALA A 258 17.90 -16.97 4.04
CA ALA A 258 17.76 -18.42 4.12
C ALA A 258 19.01 -19.01 4.81
N PRO A 259 18.90 -20.09 5.60
CA PRO A 259 20.05 -20.64 6.34
C PRO A 259 21.25 -21.03 5.47
N CYS A 260 20.99 -21.29 4.18
CA CYS A 260 21.98 -21.70 3.18
C CYS A 260 22.27 -20.60 2.14
N SER A 261 21.93 -19.34 2.40
CA SER A 261 22.43 -18.24 1.57
C SER A 261 23.94 -18.10 1.80
N LYS A 262 24.69 -17.87 0.72
CA LYS A 262 26.09 -17.47 0.84
C LYS A 262 26.11 -16.05 1.37
N ASP A 263 26.34 -15.86 2.66
CA ASP A 263 26.72 -14.54 3.14
C ASP A 263 28.10 -14.20 2.57
N GLN A 264 28.16 -13.05 1.91
CA GLN A 264 29.38 -12.34 1.59
C GLN A 264 30.07 -11.97 2.91
N GLY A 265 30.92 -12.86 3.39
CA GLY A 265 31.84 -12.62 4.49
C GLY A 265 33.19 -13.22 4.12
N ASN A 266 33.92 -12.50 3.25
CA ASN A 266 35.39 -12.45 3.09
C ASN A 266 35.76 -12.16 1.63
N GLU A 267 35.84 -10.86 1.29
CA GLU A 267 36.91 -10.27 0.49
C GLU A 267 37.14 -8.83 0.95
#